data_AF-A0A7C6W3C6-F1
#
_entry.id   AF-A0A7C6W3C6-F1
#
_cell.length_a   1.000
_cell.length_b   1.000
_cell.length_c   1.000
_cell.angle_alpha   90.00
_cell.angle_beta   90.00
_cell.angle_gamma   90.00
#
_symmetry.space_group_name_H-M   'P 1'
#
loop_
_entity.id
_entity.type
_entity.pdbx_description
1 polymer ?
#
loop_
_entity_poly.entity_id
_entity_poly.type
_entity_poly.pdbx_seq_one_letter_code
_entity_poly.pdbx_strand_id
1 'polypeptide(L)'
;MNRNKIISGTISMFIGYILFALLVDVVSKPDNVSVSFRPIESMQTYFFSFVFTMGTVGWVLGSLLLIGILMLFYFIGVWFYNTIFKKMI
;
A
#
# COMPACT_ATOMS: atom_id res chain seq x y z
N MET A 1 -2.56 25.85 0.80
CA MET A 1 -2.26 24.42 0.53
C MET A 1 -3.29 23.92 -0.49
N ASN A 2 -2.88 23.49 -1.69
CA ASN A 2 -3.85 23.12 -2.74
C ASN A 2 -4.61 21.85 -2.34
N ARG A 3 -5.89 22.00 -1.97
CA ARG A 3 -6.80 20.92 -1.57
C ARG A 3 -6.79 19.74 -2.57
N ASN A 4 -6.68 20.04 -3.86
CA ASN A 4 -6.62 19.03 -4.94
C ASN A 4 -5.37 18.15 -4.88
N LYS A 5 -4.23 18.70 -4.45
CA LYS A 5 -2.99 17.94 -4.27
C LYS A 5 -3.13 16.91 -3.15
N ILE A 6 -3.79 17.30 -2.05
CA ILE A 6 -4.05 16.42 -0.91
C ILE A 6 -4.99 15.29 -1.33
N ILE A 7 -6.10 15.62 -2.01
CA ILE A 7 -7.06 14.64 -2.50
C ILE A 7 -6.39 13.62 -3.43
N SER A 8 -5.58 14.09 -4.39
CA SER A 8 -4.86 13.18 -5.30
C SER A 8 -3.90 12.26 -4.56
N GLY A 9 -3.14 12.77 -3.60
CA GLY A 9 -2.24 11.95 -2.79
C GLY A 9 -3.01 10.89 -1.99
N THR A 10 -4.11 11.27 -1.35
CA THR A 10 -4.95 10.33 -0.58
C THR A 10 -5.57 9.26 -1.46
N ILE A 11 -6.08 9.60 -2.64
CA ILE A 11 -6.63 8.61 -3.59
C ILE A 11 -5.54 7.63 -4.02
N SER A 12 -4.35 8.13 -4.37
CA SER A 12 -3.23 7.27 -4.75
C SER A 12 -2.75 6.39 -3.59
N MET A 13 -2.82 6.86 -2.36
CA MET A 13 -2.54 6.06 -1.16
C MET A 13 -3.54 4.90 -1.02
N PHE A 14 -4.84 5.13 -1.22
CA PHE A 14 -5.86 4.07 -1.22
C PHE A 14 -5.62 3.04 -2.32
N ILE A 15 -5.28 3.49 -3.53
CA ILE A 15 -4.91 2.60 -4.64
C ILE A 15 -3.67 1.79 -4.27
N GLY A 16 -2.65 2.42 -3.70
CA GLY A 16 -1.44 1.77 -3.23
C GLY A 16 -1.71 0.68 -2.19
N TYR A 17 -2.61 0.95 -1.24
CA TYR A 17 -3.03 -0.05 -0.26
C TYR A 17 -3.71 -1.26 -0.91
N ILE A 18 -4.62 -1.03 -1.86
CA ILE A 18 -5.30 -2.10 -2.61
C ILE A 18 -4.29 -2.95 -3.39
N LEU A 19 -3.37 -2.30 -4.11
CA LEU A 19 -2.32 -2.98 -4.86
C LEU A 19 -1.40 -3.77 -3.94
N PHE A 20 -1.06 -3.22 -2.79
CA PHE A 20 -0.24 -3.91 -1.80
C PHE A 20 -0.95 -5.16 -1.25
N ALA A 21 -2.23 -5.05 -0.90
CA ALA A 21 -3.02 -6.19 -0.44
C ALA A 21 -3.09 -7.30 -1.51
N LEU A 22 -3.33 -6.93 -2.77
CA LEU A 22 -3.31 -7.87 -3.90
C LEU A 22 -1.93 -8.51 -4.07
N LEU A 23 -0.85 -7.76 -3.93
CA LEU A 23 0.51 -8.28 -4.03
C LEU A 23 0.78 -9.31 -2.93
N VAL A 24 0.39 -9.02 -1.69
CA VAL A 24 0.50 -9.98 -0.59
C VAL A 24 -0.31 -11.24 -0.87
N ASP A 25 -1.54 -11.10 -1.37
CA ASP A 25 -2.38 -12.26 -1.74
C ASP A 25 -1.73 -13.14 -2.80
N VAL A 26 -1.13 -12.52 -3.84
CA VAL A 26 -0.43 -13.23 -4.92
C VAL A 26 0.82 -13.95 -4.43
N VAL A 27 1.64 -13.29 -3.61
CA VAL A 27 2.93 -13.84 -3.17
C VAL A 27 2.78 -14.90 -2.08
N SER A 28 1.71 -14.81 -1.27
CA SER A 28 1.54 -15.67 -0.10
C SER A 28 0.78 -16.96 -0.38
N LYS A 29 0.25 -17.14 -1.60
CA LYS A 29 -0.50 -18.35 -1.98
C LYS A 29 0.43 -19.38 -2.62
N PRO A 30 0.56 -20.59 -2.04
CA PRO A 30 1.47 -21.62 -2.52
C PRO A 30 0.99 -22.37 -3.78
N ASP A 31 -0.29 -22.24 -4.17
CA ASP A 31 -0.88 -22.96 -5.30
C ASP A 31 -1.70 -22.04 -6.22
N ASN A 32 -2.00 -22.51 -7.45
CA ASN A 32 -2.76 -21.88 -8.55
C ASN A 32 -4.23 -21.52 -8.22
N VAL A 33 -4.50 -21.06 -7.00
CA VAL A 33 -5.79 -20.57 -6.56
C VAL A 33 -6.00 -19.18 -7.17
N SER A 34 -7.25 -18.88 -7.53
CA SER A 34 -7.58 -17.56 -8.08
C SER A 34 -7.19 -16.45 -7.09
N VAL A 35 -6.58 -15.40 -7.64
CA VAL A 35 -6.37 -14.14 -6.93
C VAL A 35 -7.76 -13.61 -6.59
N SER A 36 -8.04 -13.50 -5.30
CA SER A 36 -9.33 -13.07 -4.80
C SER A 36 -9.13 -11.81 -3.99
N PHE A 37 -9.94 -10.78 -4.26
CA PHE A 37 -9.81 -9.50 -3.58
C PHE A 37 -10.29 -9.62 -2.13
N ARG A 38 -9.39 -10.02 -1.22
CA ARG A 38 -9.65 -10.25 0.21
C ARG A 38 -8.68 -9.43 1.07
N PRO A 39 -8.76 -8.09 1.02
CA PRO A 39 -7.74 -7.20 1.58
C PRO A 39 -7.53 -7.37 3.09
N ILE A 40 -8.57 -7.76 3.83
CA ILE A 40 -8.47 -8.02 5.27
C ILE A 40 -7.59 -9.25 5.53
N GLU A 41 -7.81 -10.34 4.80
CA GLU A 41 -7.03 -11.57 4.94
C GLU A 41 -5.59 -11.36 4.49
N SER A 42 -5.37 -10.62 3.41
CA SER A 42 -4.02 -10.28 2.95
C SER A 42 -3.24 -9.51 4.01
N MET A 43 -3.88 -8.57 4.72
CA MET A 43 -3.22 -7.86 5.83
C MET A 43 -2.96 -8.77 7.04
N GLN A 44 -3.87 -9.69 7.35
CA GLN A 44 -3.63 -10.68 8.40
C GLN A 44 -2.41 -11.54 8.08
N THR A 45 -2.32 -12.06 6.84
CA THR A 45 -1.17 -12.84 6.37
C THR A 45 0.13 -12.03 6.40
N TYR A 46 0.07 -10.75 6.00
CA TYR A 46 1.20 -9.84 6.07
C TYR A 46 1.73 -9.71 7.51
N PHE A 47 0.91 -9.24 8.44
CA PHE A 47 1.35 -9.03 9.83
C PHE A 47 1.70 -10.35 10.51
N PHE A 48 0.96 -11.42 10.25
CA PHE A 48 1.28 -12.76 10.77
C PHE A 48 2.69 -13.19 10.34
N SER A 49 3.06 -13.01 9.07
CA SER A 49 4.38 -13.40 8.56
C SER A 49 5.52 -12.68 9.27
N PHE A 50 5.36 -11.37 9.50
CA PHE A 50 6.35 -10.58 10.25
C PHE A 50 6.44 -11.01 11.71
N VAL A 51 5.31 -11.20 12.37
CA VAL A 51 5.23 -11.57 13.80
C VAL A 51 5.71 -12.99 14.04
N PHE A 52 5.39 -13.92 13.14
CA PHE A 52 5.90 -15.29 13.20
C PHE A 52 7.42 -15.33 13.12
N THR A 53 8.02 -14.48 12.29
CA THR A 53 9.48 -14.46 12.08
C THR A 53 10.24 -13.70 13.17
N MET A 54 9.69 -12.58 13.66
CA MET A 54 10.43 -11.62 14.49
C MET A 54 9.69 -11.23 15.80
N GLY A 55 8.61 -11.92 16.15
CA GLY A 55 7.80 -11.64 17.33
C GLY A 55 7.27 -10.20 17.36
N THR A 56 7.36 -9.55 18.51
CA THR A 56 6.92 -8.15 18.71
C THR A 56 7.66 -7.15 17.81
N VAL A 57 8.93 -7.40 17.48
CA VAL A 57 9.70 -6.54 16.56
C VAL A 57 9.11 -6.61 15.14
N GLY A 58 8.56 -7.78 14.76
CA GLY A 58 7.85 -7.96 13.50
C GLY A 58 6.66 -7.02 13.34
N TRP A 59 5.88 -6.77 14.40
CA TRP A 59 4.78 -5.79 14.37
C TRP A 59 5.28 -4.38 14.04
N VAL A 60 6.38 -3.96 14.66
CA VAL A 60 6.97 -2.63 14.44
C VAL A 60 7.49 -2.51 13.02
N LEU A 61 8.28 -3.50 12.55
CA LEU A 61 8.86 -3.48 11.21
C LEU A 61 7.79 -3.57 10.11
N GLY A 62 6.80 -4.44 10.26
CA GLY A 62 5.67 -4.54 9.34
C GLY A 62 4.88 -3.22 9.27
N SER A 63 4.63 -2.58 10.42
CA SER A 63 3.93 -1.29 10.43
C SER A 63 4.74 -0.19 9.74
N LEU A 64 6.05 -0.10 10.00
CA LEU A 64 6.93 0.89 9.37
C LEU A 64 7.02 0.69 7.86
N LEU A 65 7.13 -0.55 7.38
CA LEU A 65 7.15 -0.87 5.95
C LEU A 65 5.82 -0.53 5.29
N LEU A 66 4.70 -0.86 5.91
CA LEU A 66 3.37 -0.50 5.40
C LEU A 66 3.23 1.02 5.28
N ILE A 67 3.58 1.77 6.33
CA ILE A 67 3.57 3.24 6.31
C ILE A 67 4.49 3.77 5.20
N GLY A 68 5.69 3.19 5.03
CA GLY A 68 6.62 3.54 3.97
C GLY A 68 6.02 3.40 2.57
N ILE A 69 5.35 2.27 2.31
CA ILE A 69 4.66 2.01 1.04
C ILE A 69 3.54 3.03 0.81
N LEU A 70 2.70 3.28 1.82
CA LEU A 70 1.61 4.25 1.72
C LEU A 70 2.12 5.67 1.44
N MET A 71 3.21 6.09 2.10
CA MET A 71 3.86 7.38 1.84
C MET A 71 4.43 7.46 0.42
N LEU A 72 5.00 6.38 -0.08
CA LEU A 72 5.53 6.31 -1.46
C LEU A 72 4.40 6.49 -2.48
N PHE A 73 3.27 5.79 -2.30
CA PHE A 73 2.10 5.95 -3.18
C PHE A 73 1.45 7.33 -3.06
N TYR A 74 1.40 7.91 -1.86
CA TYR A 74 0.96 9.29 -1.66
C TYR A 74 1.85 10.27 -2.45
N PHE A 75 3.17 10.12 -2.34
CA PHE A 75 4.14 10.96 -3.05
C PHE A 75 4.00 10.82 -4.57
N ILE A 76 3.85 9.59 -5.07
CA ILE A 76 3.61 9.32 -6.50
C ILE A 76 2.33 10.02 -6.96
N GLY A 77 1.23 9.90 -6.23
CA GLY A 77 -0.04 10.57 -6.57
C GLY A 77 0.09 12.08 -6.64
N VAL A 78 0.76 12.65 -5.65
CA VAL A 78 1.08 14.08 -5.61
C VAL A 78 1.98 14.50 -6.77
N TRP A 79 2.97 13.69 -7.12
CA TRP A 79 3.90 13.96 -8.21
C TRP A 79 3.21 13.90 -9.58
N PHE A 80 2.33 12.91 -9.80
CA PHE A 80 1.48 12.84 -11.00
C PHE A 80 0.57 14.06 -11.11
N TYR A 81 -0.10 14.45 -10.01
CA TYR A 81 -0.93 15.65 -9.99
C TYR A 81 -0.14 16.89 -10.40
N ASN A 82 1.06 17.08 -9.83
CA ASN A 82 1.90 18.22 -10.21
C ASN A 82 2.36 18.12 -11.67
N THR A 83 2.74 16.94 -12.16
CA THR A 83 3.26 16.80 -13.54
C THR A 83 2.17 17.03 -14.59
N ILE A 84 0.94 16.56 -14.33
CA ILE A 84 -0.17 16.68 -15.27
C ILE A 84 -0.80 18.07 -15.21
N PHE A 85 -1.12 18.57 -14.01
CA PHE A 85 -1.87 19.82 -13.87
C PHE A 85 -1.00 21.07 -13.82
N LYS A 86 0.28 20.97 -13.40
CA LYS A 86 1.20 22.13 -13.43
C LYS A 86 1.81 22.38 -14.82
N LYS A 87 1.72 21.41 -15.75
CA LYS A 87 2.08 21.61 -17.17
C LYS A 87 0.93 22.17 -18.01
N MET A 88 -0.28 22.22 -17.46
CA MET A 88 -1.50 22.60 -18.19
C MET A 88 -1.93 24.06 -17.91
N ILE A 89 -1.16 24.80 -17.10
CA ILE A 89 -1.24 26.24 -16.84
C ILE A 89 0.11 26.82 -17.22
#